data_AF-A0A1B7MJ16-F1
#
_entry.id   AF-A0A1B7MJ16-F1
#
_cell.length_a   1.000
_cell.length_b   1.000
_cell.length_c   1.000
_cell.angle_alpha   90.00
_cell.angle_beta   90.00
_cell.angle_gamma   90.00
#
_symmetry.space_group_name_H-M   'P 1'
#
loop_
_entity.id
_entity.type
_entity.pdbx_description
1 polymer ?
#
loop_
_entity_poly.entity_id
_entity_poly.type
_entity_poly.pdbx_seq_one_letter_code
_entity_poly.pdbx_strand_id
1 'polypeptide(L)'
;MPPKGPEEPEGNPYELLGISLEATEAEIRKAYRTRSLKVHPDRNRNDPNAAQKFHALTTASTLLLDPLRRLALDAQLRLQAAKKQRFATFDNKRKTMVTELEEREREFKRSRMAKEQENIARETENDRIREEGRRIREQREKELETLERERAKSEPEQMAGEDALAPPPLGDLDTTIRVKYALSSHSTLSTASALAAHLRRFGEIDAGSVVMSQKVKKPKKSKGQAEGDIMVTALVPFNQLGAAFGVVSSAASLKEQGMDVAWAGGSEPPILSWLRERGELGGTAPKRPKSSQTTPASDGTTFSSFPSSFPSFDEAPAPQPPPVATVGIDYESLTLLRMREAERARLEKEILEAEAAEGG
;
A
#
# COMPACT_ATOMS: atom_id res chain seq x y z
N MET A 1 -50.14 -0.74 84.67
CA MET A 1 -49.65 0.26 83.70
C MET A 1 -48.18 0.48 83.97
N PRO A 2 -47.27 0.21 83.02
CA PRO A 2 -45.85 0.52 83.21
C PRO A 2 -45.68 2.04 83.34
N PRO A 3 -44.70 2.52 84.12
CA PRO A 3 -44.42 3.94 84.24
C PRO A 3 -44.08 4.51 82.87
N LYS A 4 -44.81 5.54 82.45
CA LYS A 4 -44.53 6.30 81.23
C LYS A 4 -43.11 6.85 81.37
N GLY A 5 -42.19 6.41 80.51
CA GLY A 5 -40.81 6.89 80.49
C GLY A 5 -40.73 8.42 80.30
N PRO A 6 -39.55 9.05 80.46
CA PRO A 6 -39.42 10.49 80.28
C PRO A 6 -40.00 10.87 78.90
N GLU A 7 -41.03 11.72 78.91
CA GLU A 7 -41.70 12.15 77.68
C GLU A 7 -40.71 12.96 76.84
N GLU A 8 -40.24 12.37 75.75
CA GLU A 8 -39.43 13.04 74.75
C GLU A 8 -40.35 13.92 73.88
N PRO A 9 -39.96 15.16 73.56
CA PRO A 9 -40.77 16.05 72.74
C PRO A 9 -40.92 15.47 71.33
N GLU A 10 -42.14 15.54 70.79
CA GLU A 10 -42.43 15.17 69.40
C GLU A 10 -41.84 16.24 68.45
N GLY A 11 -40.59 16.02 68.03
CA GLY A 11 -39.87 16.89 67.09
C GLY A 11 -38.69 17.64 67.71
N ASN A 12 -38.03 18.49 66.92
CA ASN A 12 -36.86 19.24 67.38
C ASN A 12 -37.28 20.31 68.41
N PRO A 13 -36.85 20.23 69.68
CA PRO A 13 -37.28 21.15 70.72
C PRO A 13 -36.87 22.61 70.45
N TYR A 14 -35.77 22.82 69.72
CA TYR A 14 -35.32 24.14 69.30
C TYR A 14 -36.27 24.75 68.25
N GLU A 15 -36.80 23.94 67.32
CA GLU A 15 -37.80 24.38 66.33
C GLU A 15 -39.17 24.62 66.96
N LEU A 16 -39.56 23.73 67.90
CA LEU A 16 -40.78 23.86 68.70
C LEU A 16 -40.79 25.12 69.56
N LEU A 17 -39.65 25.59 70.06
CA LEU A 17 -39.53 26.90 70.72
C LEU A 17 -39.14 28.04 69.76
N GLY A 18 -38.70 27.70 68.55
CA GLY A 18 -38.21 28.61 67.49
C GLY A 18 -37.06 29.48 67.95
N ILE A 19 -36.08 28.82 68.53
CA ILE A 19 -34.84 29.39 69.03
C ILE A 19 -33.67 28.69 68.33
N SER A 20 -32.51 29.34 68.32
CA SER A 20 -31.28 28.73 67.82
C SER A 20 -30.78 27.63 68.75
N LEU A 21 -29.98 26.70 68.22
CA LEU A 21 -29.21 25.72 69.01
C LEU A 21 -28.30 26.41 70.04
N GLU A 22 -27.84 27.62 69.73
CA GLU A 22 -26.96 28.43 70.58
C GLU A 22 -27.71 29.29 71.61
N ALA A 23 -29.04 29.16 71.69
CA ALA A 23 -29.85 30.00 72.56
C ALA A 23 -29.50 29.85 74.04
N THR A 24 -29.49 30.96 74.77
CA THR A 24 -29.24 30.97 76.21
C THR A 24 -30.45 30.47 76.99
N GLU A 25 -30.25 30.05 78.24
CA GLU A 25 -31.36 29.61 79.11
C GLU A 25 -32.42 30.71 79.30
N ALA A 26 -32.00 31.97 79.37
CA ALA A 26 -32.91 33.12 79.46
C ALA A 26 -33.79 33.25 78.22
N GLU A 27 -33.23 32.98 77.03
CA GLU A 27 -33.96 32.98 75.76
C GLU A 27 -34.94 31.81 75.66
N ILE A 28 -34.55 30.62 76.13
CA ILE A 28 -35.44 29.44 76.21
C ILE A 28 -36.68 29.77 77.07
N ARG A 29 -36.48 30.32 78.27
CA ARG A 29 -37.59 30.70 79.17
C ARG A 29 -38.46 31.81 78.58
N LYS A 30 -37.86 32.77 77.86
CA LYS A 30 -38.59 33.86 77.19
C LYS A 30 -39.43 33.34 76.01
N ALA A 31 -38.86 32.45 75.20
CA ALA A 31 -39.52 31.83 74.06
C ALA A 31 -40.69 30.95 74.51
N TYR A 32 -40.49 30.13 75.55
CA TYR A 32 -41.55 29.34 76.16
C TYR A 32 -42.71 30.22 76.63
N ARG A 33 -42.46 31.26 77.45
CA ARG A 33 -43.52 32.18 77.91
C ARG A 33 -44.31 32.79 76.75
N THR A 34 -43.61 33.22 75.70
CA THR A 34 -44.24 33.85 74.53
C THR A 34 -45.09 32.87 73.71
N ARG A 35 -44.60 31.63 73.50
CA ARG A 35 -45.31 30.61 72.73
C ARG A 35 -46.45 29.97 73.52
N SER A 36 -46.25 29.71 74.81
CA SER A 36 -47.28 29.15 75.70
C SER A 36 -48.52 30.03 75.75
N LEU A 37 -48.38 31.37 75.76
CA LEU A 37 -49.52 32.29 75.68
C LEU A 37 -50.27 32.20 74.33
N LYS A 38 -49.59 31.82 73.25
CA LYS A 38 -50.20 31.69 71.92
C LYS A 38 -50.97 30.38 71.75
N VAL A 39 -50.52 29.31 72.40
CA VAL A 39 -51.11 27.97 72.27
C VAL A 39 -51.93 27.53 73.49
N HIS A 40 -52.11 28.40 74.48
CA HIS A 40 -52.76 28.05 75.74
C HIS A 40 -54.18 27.51 75.50
N PRO A 41 -54.54 26.33 76.05
CA PRO A 41 -55.85 25.71 75.79
C PRO A 41 -57.02 26.57 76.25
N ASP A 42 -56.83 27.37 77.31
CA ASP A 42 -57.88 28.29 77.80
C ASP A 42 -58.17 29.45 76.83
N ARG A 43 -57.16 29.90 76.07
CA ARG A 43 -57.33 30.99 75.09
C ARG A 43 -57.76 30.49 73.72
N ASN A 44 -57.47 29.21 73.43
CA ASN A 44 -57.76 28.56 72.16
C ASN A 44 -58.75 27.40 72.34
N ARG A 45 -59.89 27.65 73.00
CA ARG A 45 -60.91 26.62 73.28
C ARG A 45 -61.51 25.97 72.01
N ASN A 46 -61.34 26.60 70.85
CA ASN A 46 -61.82 26.13 69.55
C ASN A 46 -60.81 25.26 68.80
N ASP A 47 -59.53 25.20 69.20
CA ASP A 47 -58.50 24.36 68.55
C ASP A 47 -58.33 23.04 69.34
N PRO A 48 -58.79 21.89 68.81
CA PRO A 48 -58.63 20.59 69.49
C PRO A 48 -57.16 20.20 69.69
N ASN A 49 -56.24 20.78 68.92
CA ASN A 49 -54.80 20.49 69.01
C ASN A 49 -54.06 21.46 69.96
N ALA A 50 -54.73 22.45 70.55
CA ALA A 50 -54.08 23.42 71.45
C ALA A 50 -53.44 22.74 72.68
N ALA A 51 -54.15 21.76 73.27
CA ALA A 51 -53.64 21.00 74.41
C ALA A 51 -52.38 20.19 74.05
N GLN A 52 -52.37 19.52 72.89
CA GLN A 52 -51.21 18.75 72.42
C GLN A 52 -50.01 19.66 72.12
N LYS A 53 -50.21 20.77 71.42
CA LYS A 53 -49.15 21.76 71.13
C LYS A 53 -48.57 22.37 72.40
N PHE A 54 -49.42 22.70 73.37
CA PHE A 54 -49.00 23.22 74.67
C PHE A 54 -48.18 22.19 75.47
N HIS A 55 -48.61 20.93 75.44
CA HIS A 55 -47.88 19.83 76.06
C HIS A 55 -46.50 19.63 75.39
N ALA A 56 -46.42 19.59 74.06
CA ALA A 56 -45.17 19.49 73.31
C ALA A 56 -44.20 20.65 73.57
N LEU A 57 -44.73 21.88 73.73
CA LEU A 57 -43.93 23.05 74.11
C LEU A 57 -43.39 22.96 75.54
N THR A 58 -44.19 22.41 76.44
CA THR A 58 -43.82 22.22 77.85
C THR A 58 -42.75 21.15 77.99
N THR A 59 -42.88 20.01 77.29
CA THR A 59 -41.87 18.96 77.27
C THR A 59 -40.57 19.44 76.61
N ALA A 60 -40.65 20.17 75.49
CA ALA A 60 -39.48 20.77 74.83
C ALA A 60 -38.73 21.77 75.72
N SER A 61 -39.45 22.67 76.42
CA SER A 61 -38.80 23.60 77.35
C SER A 61 -38.19 22.89 78.55
N THR A 62 -38.85 21.84 79.06
CA THR A 62 -38.33 21.07 80.21
C THR A 62 -37.05 20.33 79.84
N LEU A 63 -37.00 19.78 78.63
CA LEU A 63 -35.82 19.11 78.09
C LEU A 63 -34.62 20.07 77.92
N LEU A 64 -34.86 21.26 77.37
CA LEU A 64 -33.80 22.24 77.07
C LEU A 64 -33.29 23.00 78.30
N LEU A 65 -34.09 23.05 79.38
CA LEU A 65 -33.69 23.64 80.66
C LEU A 65 -32.81 22.70 81.49
N ASP A 66 -32.86 21.38 81.24
CA ASP A 66 -31.96 20.41 81.87
C ASP A 66 -30.62 20.37 81.12
N PRO A 67 -29.50 20.76 81.75
CA PRO A 67 -28.21 20.85 81.08
C PRO A 67 -27.69 19.50 80.57
N LEU A 68 -27.98 18.39 81.27
CA LEU A 68 -27.51 17.07 80.87
C LEU A 68 -28.29 16.55 79.65
N ARG A 69 -29.62 16.72 79.68
CA ARG A 69 -30.48 16.30 78.57
C ARG A 69 -30.25 17.17 77.33
N ARG A 70 -30.07 18.49 77.50
CA ARG A 70 -29.69 19.40 76.41
C ARG A 70 -28.37 19.00 75.77
N LEU A 71 -27.34 18.69 76.55
CA LEU A 71 -26.03 18.29 76.03
C LEU A 71 -26.11 16.98 75.23
N ALA A 72 -26.86 15.99 75.71
CA ALA A 72 -27.06 14.73 75.00
C ALA A 72 -27.79 14.95 73.65
N LEU A 73 -28.83 15.78 73.65
CA LEU A 73 -29.56 16.14 72.43
C LEU A 73 -28.68 16.91 71.43
N ASP A 74 -27.90 17.88 71.91
CA ASP A 74 -26.97 18.64 71.07
C ASP A 74 -25.91 17.73 70.44
N ALA A 75 -25.39 16.75 71.19
CA ALA A 75 -24.46 15.76 70.67
C ALA A 75 -25.11 14.88 69.58
N GLN A 76 -26.36 14.45 69.77
CA GLN A 76 -27.11 13.69 68.77
C GLN A 76 -27.35 14.50 67.50
N LEU A 77 -27.80 15.76 67.62
CA LEU A 77 -28.04 16.63 66.47
C LEU A 77 -26.76 16.89 65.67
N ARG A 78 -25.62 17.12 66.35
CA ARG A 78 -24.31 17.27 65.70
C ARG A 78 -23.89 16.00 64.97
N LEU A 79 -24.05 14.83 65.59
CA LEU A 79 -23.73 13.54 64.96
C LEU A 79 -24.59 13.32 63.70
N GLN A 80 -25.89 13.59 63.77
CA GLN A 80 -26.81 13.45 62.63
C GLN A 80 -26.44 14.42 61.50
N ALA A 81 -26.13 15.68 61.82
CA ALA A 81 -25.67 16.66 60.85
C ALA A 81 -24.36 16.23 60.16
N ALA A 82 -23.38 15.76 60.93
CA ALA A 82 -22.10 15.28 60.40
C ALA A 82 -22.28 14.04 59.49
N LYS A 83 -23.16 13.10 59.88
CA LYS A 83 -23.51 11.96 59.03
C LYS A 83 -24.15 12.43 57.72
N LYS A 84 -25.15 13.29 57.78
CA LYS A 84 -25.85 13.82 56.60
C LYS A 84 -24.87 14.53 55.65
N GLN A 85 -23.95 15.34 56.18
CA GLN A 85 -22.92 15.99 55.38
C GLN A 85 -21.99 14.98 54.71
N ARG A 86 -21.50 13.96 55.44
CA ARG A 86 -20.67 12.90 54.86
C ARG A 86 -21.41 12.19 53.74
N PHE A 87 -22.63 11.72 53.97
CA PHE A 87 -23.45 11.07 52.93
C PHE A 87 -23.63 11.98 51.70
N ALA A 88 -23.96 13.26 51.89
CA ALA A 88 -24.09 14.21 50.78
C ALA A 88 -22.78 14.38 49.98
N THR A 89 -21.62 14.41 50.64
CA THR A 89 -20.32 14.48 49.94
C THR A 89 -20.02 13.21 49.15
N PHE A 90 -20.33 12.03 49.72
CA PHE A 90 -20.15 10.76 49.02
C PHE A 90 -21.11 10.62 47.84
N ASP A 91 -22.35 11.08 47.97
CA ASP A 91 -23.33 11.07 46.89
C ASP A 91 -22.90 11.97 45.73
N ASN A 92 -22.41 13.17 46.02
CA ASN A 92 -21.87 14.05 45.00
C ASN A 92 -20.67 13.41 44.29
N LYS A 93 -19.71 12.87 45.06
CA LYS A 93 -18.55 12.18 44.48
C LYS A 93 -18.95 10.97 43.63
N ARG A 94 -19.94 10.19 44.07
CA ARG A 94 -20.46 9.06 43.29
C ARG A 94 -21.08 9.55 41.99
N LYS A 95 -21.90 10.61 42.03
CA LYS A 95 -22.51 11.20 40.83
C LYS A 95 -21.45 11.68 39.85
N THR A 96 -20.42 12.41 40.31
CA THR A 96 -19.35 12.89 39.42
C THR A 96 -18.58 11.74 38.79
N MET A 97 -18.27 10.68 39.55
CA MET A 97 -17.57 9.50 39.01
C MET A 97 -18.42 8.77 37.96
N VAL A 98 -19.74 8.66 38.18
CA VAL A 98 -20.66 8.04 37.22
C VAL A 98 -20.73 8.87 35.94
N THR A 99 -20.92 10.18 36.05
CA THR A 99 -21.00 11.06 34.86
C THR A 99 -19.68 11.06 34.07
N GLU A 100 -18.54 11.11 34.75
CA GLU A 100 -17.22 11.07 34.11
C GLU A 100 -16.99 9.72 33.40
N LEU A 101 -17.42 8.61 34.01
CA LEU A 101 -17.33 7.29 33.41
C LEU A 101 -18.23 7.16 32.16
N GLU A 102 -19.47 7.62 32.26
CA GLU A 102 -20.40 7.64 31.11
C GLU A 102 -19.89 8.52 29.96
N GLU A 103 -19.26 9.66 30.28
CA GLU A 103 -18.64 10.54 29.29
C GLU A 103 -17.46 9.86 28.60
N ARG A 104 -16.54 9.24 29.35
CA ARG A 104 -15.43 8.47 28.76
C ARG A 104 -15.93 7.33 27.88
N GLU A 105 -16.94 6.58 28.32
CA GLU A 105 -17.53 5.51 27.51
C GLU A 105 -18.15 6.05 26.22
N ARG A 106 -18.82 7.20 26.30
CA ARG A 106 -19.43 7.87 25.14
C ARG A 106 -18.37 8.37 24.16
N GLU A 107 -17.29 8.96 24.66
CA GLU A 107 -16.16 9.42 23.84
C GLU A 107 -15.46 8.25 23.16
N PHE A 108 -15.20 7.16 23.88
CA PHE A 108 -14.64 5.95 23.32
C PHE A 108 -15.52 5.37 22.20
N LYS A 109 -16.84 5.28 22.44
CA LYS A 109 -17.80 4.84 21.42
C LYS A 109 -17.81 5.78 20.22
N ARG A 110 -17.84 7.10 20.42
CA ARG A 110 -17.80 8.10 19.34
C ARG A 110 -16.52 7.99 18.51
N SER A 111 -15.35 7.90 19.17
CA SER A 111 -14.05 7.75 18.51
C SER A 111 -13.99 6.47 17.67
N ARG A 112 -14.47 5.35 18.22
CA ARG A 112 -14.56 4.08 17.49
C ARG A 112 -15.46 4.19 16.25
N MET A 113 -16.66 4.74 16.39
CA MET A 113 -17.60 4.91 15.27
C MET A 113 -17.07 5.87 14.20
N ALA A 114 -16.41 6.96 14.61
CA ALA A 114 -15.80 7.91 13.69
C ALA A 114 -14.68 7.26 12.86
N LYS A 115 -13.82 6.45 13.51
CA LYS A 115 -12.75 5.70 12.83
C LYS A 115 -13.31 4.65 11.86
N GLU A 116 -14.40 4.00 12.22
CA GLU A 116 -15.09 3.05 11.33
C GLU A 116 -15.70 3.75 10.12
N GLN A 117 -16.37 4.89 10.32
CA GLN A 117 -16.88 5.72 9.22
C GLN A 117 -15.77 6.23 8.31
N GLU A 118 -14.64 6.66 8.87
CA GLU A 118 -13.47 7.09 8.09
C GLU A 118 -12.92 5.95 7.24
N ASN A 119 -12.83 4.73 7.78
CA ASN A 119 -12.40 3.56 7.01
C ASN A 119 -13.37 3.25 5.86
N ILE A 120 -14.68 3.28 6.11
CA ILE A 120 -15.70 3.06 5.08
C ILE A 120 -15.60 4.16 4.00
N ALA A 121 -15.47 5.42 4.39
CA ALA A 121 -15.30 6.52 3.46
C ALA A 121 -14.04 6.34 2.60
N ARG A 122 -12.93 5.93 3.21
CA ARG A 122 -11.68 5.63 2.50
C ARG A 122 -11.82 4.45 1.54
N GLU A 123 -12.51 3.38 1.95
CA GLU A 123 -12.75 2.22 1.08
C GLU A 123 -13.63 2.59 -0.12
N THR A 124 -14.72 3.31 0.12
CA THR A 124 -15.61 3.78 -0.96
C THR A 124 -14.90 4.71 -1.94
N GLU A 125 -14.03 5.61 -1.46
CA GLU A 125 -13.22 6.46 -2.33
C GLU A 125 -12.19 5.66 -3.12
N ASN A 126 -11.50 4.71 -2.48
CA ASN A 126 -10.58 3.81 -3.17
C ASN A 126 -11.28 3.01 -4.28
N ASP A 127 -12.50 2.54 -4.04
CA ASP A 127 -13.28 1.81 -5.04
C ASP A 127 -13.73 2.69 -6.20
N ARG A 128 -14.08 3.96 -5.95
CA ARG A 128 -14.31 4.95 -7.01
C ARG A 128 -13.08 5.16 -7.87
N ILE A 129 -11.91 5.40 -7.26
CA ILE A 129 -10.64 5.59 -7.98
C ILE A 129 -10.30 4.34 -8.81
N ARG A 130 -10.51 3.14 -8.26
CA ARG A 130 -10.29 1.88 -8.98
C ARG A 130 -11.23 1.75 -10.18
N GLU A 131 -12.50 2.11 -10.03
CA GLU A 131 -13.47 2.05 -11.12
C GLU A 131 -13.18 3.08 -12.20
N GLU A 132 -12.85 4.31 -11.84
CA GLU A 132 -12.41 5.34 -12.78
C GLU A 132 -11.13 4.91 -13.52
N GLY A 133 -10.15 4.35 -12.78
CA GLY A 133 -8.95 3.78 -13.37
C GLY A 133 -9.24 2.62 -14.34
N ARG A 134 -10.27 1.79 -14.07
CA ARG A 134 -10.73 0.78 -15.03
C ARG A 134 -11.32 1.41 -16.28
N ARG A 135 -12.20 2.40 -16.14
CA ARG A 135 -12.84 3.09 -17.27
C ARG A 135 -11.82 3.79 -18.17
N ILE A 136 -10.82 4.43 -17.59
CA ILE A 136 -9.74 5.09 -18.35
C ILE A 136 -8.94 4.06 -19.16
N ARG A 137 -8.62 2.90 -18.59
CA ARG A 137 -7.90 1.84 -19.32
C ARG A 137 -8.72 1.30 -20.48
N GLU A 138 -10.01 1.02 -20.24
CA GLU A 138 -10.91 0.51 -21.28
C GLU A 138 -11.12 1.53 -22.41
N GLN A 139 -11.23 2.82 -22.09
CA GLN A 139 -11.31 3.88 -23.09
C GLN A 139 -10.04 3.97 -23.94
N ARG A 140 -8.86 3.94 -23.29
CA ARG A 140 -7.57 4.00 -23.98
C ARG A 140 -7.33 2.77 -24.86
N GLU A 141 -7.76 1.59 -24.40
CA GLU A 141 -7.69 0.35 -25.18
C GLU A 141 -8.59 0.43 -26.42
N LYS A 142 -9.84 0.90 -26.27
CA LYS A 142 -10.74 1.13 -27.41
C LYS A 142 -10.19 2.16 -28.39
N GLU A 143 -9.60 3.25 -27.90
CA GLU A 143 -8.99 4.26 -28.75
C GLU A 143 -7.80 3.68 -29.55
N LEU A 144 -6.92 2.92 -28.90
CA LEU A 144 -5.84 2.20 -29.58
C LEU A 144 -6.37 1.21 -30.62
N GLU A 145 -7.38 0.42 -30.28
CA GLU A 145 -8.02 -0.52 -31.22
C GLU A 145 -8.61 0.22 -32.44
N THR A 146 -9.23 1.38 -32.24
CA THR A 146 -9.75 2.19 -33.34
C THR A 146 -8.63 2.71 -34.24
N LEU A 147 -7.54 3.22 -33.66
CA LEU A 147 -6.37 3.69 -34.40
C LEU A 147 -5.68 2.56 -35.17
N GLU A 148 -5.51 1.39 -34.55
CA GLU A 148 -4.96 0.20 -35.23
C GLU A 148 -5.85 -0.24 -36.39
N ARG A 149 -7.17 -0.21 -36.22
CA ARG A 149 -8.12 -0.56 -37.27
C ARG A 149 -8.10 0.46 -38.42
N GLU A 150 -7.89 1.73 -38.14
CA GLU A 150 -7.70 2.78 -39.15
C GLU A 150 -6.34 2.63 -39.87
N ARG A 151 -5.27 2.32 -39.14
CA ARG A 151 -3.96 2.01 -39.70
C ARG A 151 -4.00 0.78 -40.61
N ALA A 152 -4.63 -0.31 -40.17
CA ALA A 152 -4.78 -1.52 -40.96
C ALA A 152 -5.60 -1.31 -42.25
N LYS A 153 -6.51 -0.32 -42.27
CA LYS A 153 -7.23 0.06 -43.50
C LYS A 153 -6.37 0.91 -44.45
N SER A 154 -5.43 1.69 -43.94
CA SER A 154 -4.56 2.57 -44.74
C SER A 154 -3.26 1.91 -45.21
N GLU A 155 -2.76 0.88 -44.52
CA GLU A 155 -1.58 0.09 -44.95
C GLU A 155 -1.72 -0.58 -46.33
N PRO A 156 -2.85 -1.17 -46.75
CA PRO A 156 -2.97 -1.70 -48.11
C PRO A 156 -2.98 -0.62 -49.21
N GLU A 157 -3.33 0.63 -48.87
CA GLU A 157 -3.27 1.76 -49.81
C GLU A 157 -1.86 2.38 -49.89
N GLN A 158 -1.07 2.33 -48.82
CA GLN A 158 0.31 2.85 -48.80
C GLN A 158 1.36 1.83 -49.29
N MET A 159 1.21 0.53 -48.97
CA MET A 159 2.16 -0.50 -49.41
C MET A 159 2.12 -0.78 -50.93
N ALA A 160 1.03 -0.43 -51.62
CA ALA A 160 0.98 -0.52 -53.09
C ALA A 160 1.86 0.53 -53.80
N GLY A 161 2.32 1.57 -53.10
CA GLY A 161 3.09 2.68 -53.67
C GLY A 161 4.61 2.62 -53.45
N GLU A 162 5.11 1.90 -52.43
CA GLU A 162 6.53 1.94 -52.02
C GLU A 162 7.36 0.69 -52.40
N ASP A 163 6.75 -0.46 -52.68
CA ASP A 163 7.46 -1.72 -52.95
C ASP A 163 8.26 -1.75 -54.27
N ALA A 164 8.12 -0.76 -55.14
CA ALA A 164 8.86 -0.68 -56.41
C ALA A 164 10.30 -0.15 -56.27
N LEU A 165 10.75 0.25 -55.07
CA LEU A 165 12.02 0.98 -54.87
C LEU A 165 13.03 0.30 -53.92
N ALA A 166 12.72 -0.85 -53.31
CA ALA A 166 13.66 -1.55 -52.42
C ALA A 166 14.65 -2.47 -53.18
N PRO A 167 15.92 -2.59 -52.74
CA PRO A 167 16.86 -3.57 -53.31
C PRO A 167 16.43 -5.01 -52.97
N PRO A 168 16.56 -5.97 -53.91
CA PRO A 168 16.28 -7.37 -53.62
C PRO A 168 17.28 -7.92 -52.58
N PRO A 169 16.83 -8.78 -51.63
CA PRO A 169 17.72 -9.39 -50.66
C PRO A 169 18.74 -10.31 -51.34
N LEU A 170 19.97 -10.40 -50.80
CA LEU A 170 20.99 -11.32 -51.30
C LEU A 170 20.63 -12.77 -50.97
N GLY A 171 20.76 -13.67 -51.94
CA GLY A 171 20.63 -15.11 -51.76
C GLY A 171 21.92 -15.77 -51.27
N ASP A 172 21.79 -16.99 -50.73
CA ASP A 172 22.88 -17.73 -50.07
C ASP A 172 24.11 -18.01 -50.96
N LEU A 173 23.90 -18.07 -52.28
CA LEU A 173 24.96 -18.38 -53.27
C LEU A 173 25.41 -17.15 -54.07
N ASP A 174 24.86 -15.97 -53.79
CA ASP A 174 25.10 -14.77 -54.60
C ASP A 174 26.53 -14.26 -54.49
N THR A 175 27.24 -14.56 -53.41
CA THR A 175 28.66 -14.24 -53.24
C THR A 175 29.60 -15.39 -53.62
N THR A 176 29.06 -16.51 -54.13
CA THR A 176 29.83 -17.72 -54.42
C THR A 176 30.03 -17.92 -55.91
N ILE A 177 31.27 -18.16 -56.30
CA ILE A 177 31.62 -18.51 -57.68
C ILE A 177 31.97 -19.99 -57.80
N ARG A 178 31.84 -20.51 -59.01
CA ARG A 178 32.28 -21.83 -59.42
C ARG A 178 33.46 -21.68 -60.39
N VAL A 179 34.57 -22.30 -60.07
CA VAL A 179 35.80 -22.29 -60.88
C VAL A 179 36.14 -23.70 -61.32
N LYS A 180 36.47 -23.88 -62.61
CA LYS A 180 36.85 -25.17 -63.19
C LYS A 180 38.15 -25.04 -63.97
N TYR A 181 39.11 -25.91 -63.73
CA TYR A 181 40.39 -25.91 -64.44
C TYR A 181 41.01 -27.30 -64.47
N ALA A 182 41.92 -27.50 -65.40
CA ALA A 182 42.75 -28.69 -65.45
C ALA A 182 43.95 -28.54 -64.51
N LEU A 183 44.21 -29.54 -63.66
CA LEU A 183 45.35 -29.53 -62.75
C LEU A 183 46.69 -29.57 -63.51
N SER A 184 46.71 -30.15 -64.72
CA SER A 184 47.86 -30.09 -65.63
C SER A 184 48.26 -28.65 -66.00
N SER A 185 47.28 -27.75 -66.12
CA SER A 185 47.48 -26.35 -66.49
C SER A 185 47.86 -25.48 -65.28
N HIS A 186 47.48 -25.90 -64.08
CA HIS A 186 47.70 -25.18 -62.82
C HIS A 186 48.10 -26.13 -61.69
N SER A 187 49.30 -26.70 -61.78
CA SER A 187 49.79 -27.72 -60.82
C SER A 187 49.91 -27.21 -59.38
N THR A 188 50.09 -25.90 -59.20
CA THR A 188 50.20 -25.24 -57.90
C THR A 188 48.84 -25.01 -57.20
N LEU A 189 47.74 -25.15 -57.94
CA LEU A 189 46.37 -24.92 -57.42
C LEU A 189 45.69 -26.23 -57.02
N SER A 190 46.42 -27.15 -56.39
CA SER A 190 45.85 -28.41 -55.92
C SER A 190 45.02 -28.27 -54.64
N THR A 191 45.27 -27.23 -53.84
CA THR A 191 44.73 -27.05 -52.48
C THR A 191 43.80 -25.83 -52.39
N ALA A 192 42.78 -25.88 -51.54
CA ALA A 192 41.82 -24.79 -51.31
C ALA A 192 42.50 -23.47 -50.93
N SER A 193 43.51 -23.52 -50.06
CA SER A 193 44.31 -22.34 -49.68
C SER A 193 45.09 -21.74 -50.86
N ALA A 194 45.62 -22.57 -51.76
CA ALA A 194 46.35 -22.09 -52.94
C ALA A 194 45.41 -21.41 -53.95
N LEU A 195 44.21 -21.96 -54.14
CA LEU A 195 43.17 -21.35 -54.98
C LEU A 195 42.67 -20.03 -54.37
N ALA A 196 42.42 -19.99 -53.06
CA ALA A 196 42.05 -18.78 -52.36
C ALA A 196 43.14 -17.69 -52.46
N ALA A 197 44.42 -18.06 -52.32
CA ALA A 197 45.54 -17.14 -52.49
C ALA A 197 45.63 -16.58 -53.92
N HIS A 198 45.36 -17.40 -54.93
CA HIS A 198 45.36 -16.97 -56.33
C HIS A 198 44.24 -15.96 -56.63
N LEU A 199 43.05 -16.17 -56.05
CA LEU A 199 41.89 -15.31 -56.26
C LEU A 199 41.83 -14.12 -55.28
N ARG A 200 42.75 -14.03 -54.33
CA ARG A 200 42.85 -12.94 -53.34
C ARG A 200 42.96 -11.55 -53.98
N ARG A 201 43.47 -11.44 -55.21
CA ARG A 201 43.53 -10.17 -55.96
C ARG A 201 42.15 -9.53 -56.19
N PHE A 202 41.08 -10.29 -56.11
CA PHE A 202 39.70 -9.81 -56.31
C PHE A 202 38.99 -9.53 -54.98
N GLY A 203 39.38 -10.19 -53.88
CA GLY A 203 38.85 -9.94 -52.55
C GLY A 203 39.27 -10.99 -51.54
N GLU A 204 38.90 -10.76 -50.27
CA GLU A 204 39.15 -11.72 -49.20
C GLU A 204 38.25 -12.94 -49.33
N ILE A 205 38.87 -14.11 -49.24
CA ILE A 205 38.25 -15.43 -49.33
C ILE A 205 38.62 -16.18 -48.06
N ASP A 206 37.62 -16.73 -47.39
CA ASP A 206 37.87 -17.71 -46.34
C ASP A 206 38.25 -19.05 -46.96
N ALA A 207 39.53 -19.41 -46.87
CA ALA A 207 40.05 -20.65 -47.43
C ALA A 207 39.39 -21.92 -46.83
N GLY A 208 38.83 -21.83 -45.62
CA GLY A 208 38.11 -22.93 -44.98
C GLY A 208 36.74 -23.20 -45.59
N SER A 209 36.13 -22.19 -46.22
CA SER A 209 34.81 -22.27 -46.84
C SER A 209 34.85 -22.68 -48.32
N VAL A 210 36.05 -22.85 -48.89
CA VAL A 210 36.23 -23.27 -50.28
C VAL A 210 36.05 -24.78 -50.43
N VAL A 211 35.05 -25.19 -51.20
CA VAL A 211 34.77 -26.61 -51.47
C VAL A 211 35.38 -27.00 -52.81
N MET A 212 36.31 -27.96 -52.82
CA MET A 212 36.97 -28.43 -54.04
C MET A 212 36.69 -29.91 -54.32
N SER A 213 36.49 -30.25 -55.59
CA SER A 213 36.38 -31.61 -56.10
C SER A 213 37.37 -31.82 -57.24
N GLN A 214 38.19 -32.86 -57.14
CA GLN A 214 39.14 -33.25 -58.18
C GLN A 214 38.66 -34.55 -58.82
N LYS A 215 38.47 -34.55 -60.15
CA LYS A 215 37.98 -35.72 -60.88
C LYS A 215 38.86 -36.00 -62.09
N VAL A 216 39.37 -37.21 -62.21
CA VAL A 216 40.10 -37.66 -63.39
C VAL A 216 39.18 -37.61 -64.61
N LYS A 217 39.57 -36.85 -65.63
CA LYS A 217 38.86 -36.77 -66.91
C LYS A 217 39.07 -38.09 -67.64
N LYS A 218 37.99 -38.87 -67.79
CA LYS A 218 38.04 -40.14 -68.55
C LYS A 218 38.41 -39.83 -70.01
N PRO A 219 39.37 -40.55 -70.61
CA PRO A 219 39.74 -40.33 -72.00
C PRO A 219 38.54 -40.62 -72.92
N LYS A 220 38.25 -39.70 -73.84
CA LYS A 220 37.34 -40.00 -74.98
C LYS A 220 38.02 -41.10 -75.80
N LYS A 221 37.30 -42.21 -76.08
CA LYS A 221 37.79 -43.39 -76.81
C LYS A 221 38.47 -43.00 -78.14
N SER A 222 39.81 -42.96 -78.15
CA SER A 222 40.64 -43.16 -79.34
C SER A 222 42.07 -43.52 -78.89
N LYS A 223 42.60 -44.61 -79.47
CA LYS A 223 43.92 -45.24 -79.28
C LYS A 223 45.06 -44.30 -78.85
N GLY A 224 45.77 -44.67 -77.78
CA GLY A 224 47.06 -44.09 -77.37
C GLY A 224 47.06 -43.71 -75.90
N GLN A 225 48.01 -44.25 -75.14
CA GLN A 225 48.17 -44.09 -73.70
C GLN A 225 48.44 -42.61 -73.35
N ALA A 226 47.45 -41.93 -72.77
CA ALA A 226 47.60 -40.60 -72.21
C ALA A 226 46.97 -40.60 -70.81
N GLU A 227 47.76 -40.24 -69.81
CA GLU A 227 47.34 -40.06 -68.42
C GLU A 227 46.16 -39.08 -68.38
N GLY A 228 45.04 -39.48 -67.75
CA GLY A 228 43.83 -38.66 -67.74
C GLY A 228 44.04 -37.38 -66.92
N ASP A 229 43.83 -36.23 -67.54
CA ASP A 229 43.98 -34.93 -66.87
C ASP A 229 42.97 -34.78 -65.71
N ILE A 230 43.41 -34.29 -64.55
CA ILE A 230 42.56 -34.11 -63.37
C ILE A 230 41.83 -32.78 -63.51
N MET A 231 40.51 -32.81 -63.68
CA MET A 231 39.68 -31.61 -63.67
C MET A 231 39.32 -31.25 -62.24
N VAL A 232 39.66 -30.04 -61.84
CA VAL A 232 39.28 -29.45 -60.56
C VAL A 232 38.02 -28.63 -60.76
N THR A 233 37.04 -28.81 -59.88
CA THR A 233 35.85 -27.94 -59.75
C THR A 233 35.79 -27.43 -58.32
N ALA A 234 35.80 -26.12 -58.14
CA ALA A 234 35.77 -25.48 -56.84
C ALA A 234 34.57 -24.53 -56.72
N LEU A 235 33.94 -24.50 -55.54
CA LEU A 235 33.02 -23.46 -55.10
C LEU A 235 33.76 -22.55 -54.14
N VAL A 236 33.83 -21.27 -54.47
CA VAL A 236 34.62 -20.27 -53.76
C VAL A 236 33.67 -19.17 -53.28
N PRO A 237 33.27 -19.17 -51.99
CA PRO A 237 32.49 -18.08 -51.40
C PRO A 237 33.37 -16.87 -51.12
N PHE A 238 32.91 -15.69 -51.50
CA PHE A 238 33.54 -14.41 -51.16
C PHE A 238 32.79 -13.71 -50.04
N ASN A 239 33.51 -12.91 -49.25
CA ASN A 239 32.90 -12.08 -48.20
C ASN A 239 32.10 -10.89 -48.77
N GLN A 240 32.36 -10.52 -50.02
CA GLN A 240 31.78 -9.36 -50.68
C GLN A 240 31.30 -9.73 -52.07
N LEU A 241 30.07 -9.34 -52.42
CA LEU A 241 29.50 -9.56 -53.75
C LEU A 241 30.35 -8.91 -54.86
N GLY A 242 30.88 -7.71 -54.60
CA GLY A 242 31.74 -7.00 -55.55
C GLY A 242 33.01 -7.78 -55.92
N ALA A 243 33.56 -8.56 -54.98
CA ALA A 243 34.72 -9.41 -55.24
C ALA A 243 34.36 -10.59 -56.16
N ALA A 244 33.25 -11.27 -55.87
CA ALA A 244 32.73 -12.36 -56.71
C ALA A 244 32.40 -11.85 -58.13
N PHE A 245 31.72 -10.70 -58.24
CA PHE A 245 31.44 -10.04 -59.51
C PHE A 245 32.73 -9.67 -60.26
N GLY A 246 33.77 -9.19 -59.56
CA GLY A 246 35.07 -8.90 -60.14
C GLY A 246 35.72 -10.12 -60.79
N VAL A 247 35.64 -11.30 -60.16
CA VAL A 247 36.16 -12.54 -60.76
C VAL A 247 35.36 -12.91 -62.00
N VAL A 248 34.02 -12.93 -61.92
CA VAL A 248 33.15 -13.31 -63.05
C VAL A 248 33.28 -12.32 -64.21
N SER A 249 33.44 -11.02 -63.94
CA SER A 249 33.70 -10.00 -64.97
C SER A 249 35.03 -10.23 -65.69
N SER A 250 36.02 -10.83 -65.00
CA SER A 250 37.30 -11.22 -65.58
C SER A 250 37.32 -12.63 -66.19
N ALA A 251 36.17 -13.32 -66.26
CA ALA A 251 36.08 -14.72 -66.69
C ALA A 251 36.66 -14.96 -68.09
N ALA A 252 36.56 -14.00 -69.01
CA ALA A 252 37.17 -14.12 -70.35
C ALA A 252 38.71 -14.24 -70.26
N SER A 253 39.35 -13.41 -69.44
CA SER A 253 40.80 -13.44 -69.24
C SER A 253 41.25 -14.69 -68.47
N LEU A 254 40.47 -15.12 -67.47
CA LEU A 254 40.73 -16.36 -66.74
C LEU A 254 40.56 -17.60 -67.64
N LYS A 255 39.64 -17.56 -68.60
CA LYS A 255 39.44 -18.64 -69.57
C LYS A 255 40.60 -18.79 -70.54
N GLU A 256 41.23 -17.70 -70.95
CA GLU A 256 42.49 -17.72 -71.72
C GLU A 256 43.62 -18.37 -70.91
N GLN A 257 43.60 -18.21 -69.58
CA GLN A 257 44.52 -18.88 -68.65
C GLN A 257 44.09 -20.32 -68.32
N GLY A 258 43.04 -20.86 -68.94
CA GLY A 258 42.58 -22.24 -68.73
C GLY A 258 41.67 -22.44 -67.51
N MET A 259 41.09 -21.37 -66.93
CA MET A 259 40.11 -21.43 -65.85
C MET A 259 38.72 -20.96 -66.32
N ASP A 260 37.74 -21.85 -66.24
CA ASP A 260 36.33 -21.55 -66.51
C ASP A 260 35.62 -21.10 -65.22
N VAL A 261 35.14 -19.86 -65.20
CA VAL A 261 34.51 -19.24 -64.02
C VAL A 261 33.07 -18.88 -64.31
N ALA A 262 32.16 -19.23 -63.40
CA ALA A 262 30.74 -18.90 -63.47
C ALA A 262 30.16 -18.66 -62.07
N TRP A 263 28.98 -18.07 -61.97
CA TRP A 263 28.23 -18.01 -60.70
C TRP A 263 27.88 -19.40 -60.19
N ALA A 264 27.93 -19.62 -58.88
CA ALA A 264 27.57 -20.90 -58.27
C ALA A 264 26.09 -21.23 -58.49
N GLY A 265 25.21 -20.22 -58.38
CA GLY A 265 23.78 -20.32 -58.66
C GLY A 265 23.42 -20.48 -60.15
N GLY A 266 24.40 -20.43 -61.06
CA GLY A 266 24.19 -20.58 -62.50
C GLY A 266 23.72 -19.32 -63.23
N SER A 267 23.10 -18.37 -62.53
CA SER A 267 22.71 -17.04 -63.02
C SER A 267 23.38 -15.92 -62.23
N GLU A 268 23.40 -14.72 -62.82
CA GLU A 268 23.84 -13.51 -62.13
C GLU A 268 22.86 -13.14 -60.98
N PRO A 269 23.36 -12.77 -59.79
CA PRO A 269 22.54 -12.30 -58.68
C PRO A 269 21.58 -11.14 -59.06
N PRO A 270 20.29 -11.19 -58.67
CA PRO A 270 19.28 -10.18 -59.03
C PRO A 270 19.62 -8.74 -58.58
N ILE A 271 20.41 -8.62 -57.50
CA ILE A 271 20.89 -7.32 -57.01
C ILE A 271 21.84 -6.63 -58.02
N LEU A 272 22.58 -7.38 -58.84
CA LEU A 272 23.47 -6.80 -59.84
C LEU A 272 22.70 -6.25 -61.05
N SER A 273 21.62 -6.90 -61.47
CA SER A 273 20.71 -6.35 -62.48
C SER A 273 20.01 -5.09 -61.96
N TRP A 274 19.56 -5.11 -60.70
CA TRP A 274 18.98 -3.94 -60.05
C TRP A 274 19.96 -2.75 -59.97
N LEU A 275 21.23 -3.01 -59.62
CA LEU A 275 22.29 -1.98 -59.60
C LEU A 275 22.61 -1.45 -61.01
N ARG A 276 22.50 -2.29 -62.05
CA ARG A 276 22.70 -1.90 -63.45
C ARG A 276 21.59 -0.98 -63.95
N GLU A 277 20.34 -1.30 -63.62
CA GLU A 277 19.17 -0.46 -63.95
C GLU A 277 19.22 0.91 -63.27
N ARG A 278 19.87 1.00 -62.11
CA ARG A 278 20.12 2.27 -61.39
C ARG A 278 21.38 3.01 -61.83
N GLY A 279 22.18 2.46 -62.74
CA GLY A 279 23.42 3.07 -63.23
C GLY A 279 24.59 3.03 -62.23
N GLU A 280 24.49 2.24 -61.15
CA GLU A 280 25.53 2.13 -60.11
C GLU A 280 26.57 1.04 -60.43
N LEU A 281 26.29 0.16 -61.40
CA LEU A 281 27.20 -0.88 -61.88
C LEU A 281 27.93 -0.40 -63.16
N GLY A 282 28.95 0.46 -63.03
CA GLY A 282 29.80 0.91 -64.16
C GLY A 282 30.06 2.42 -64.29
N GLY A 283 29.72 3.22 -63.28
CA GLY A 283 29.97 4.67 -63.24
C GLY A 283 31.04 5.07 -62.22
N THR A 284 31.92 5.97 -62.63
CA THR A 284 33.02 6.62 -61.89
C THR A 284 32.77 6.88 -60.39
N ALA A 285 33.75 6.51 -59.57
CA ALA A 285 34.01 6.83 -58.15
C ALA A 285 33.07 7.84 -57.45
N PRO A 286 32.43 7.46 -56.31
CA PRO A 286 31.73 8.43 -55.47
C PRO A 286 32.71 9.17 -54.54
N LYS A 287 32.72 10.50 -54.64
CA LYS A 287 33.37 11.40 -53.67
C LYS A 287 32.64 11.35 -52.33
N ARG A 288 33.34 10.95 -51.28
CA ARG A 288 33.00 11.26 -49.87
C ARG A 288 33.17 12.76 -49.58
N PRO A 289 32.29 13.33 -48.75
CA PRO A 289 32.77 13.99 -47.52
C PRO A 289 31.93 13.54 -46.31
N LYS A 290 32.59 12.92 -45.32
CA LYS A 290 33.03 13.53 -44.04
C LYS A 290 31.87 13.83 -43.07
N SER A 291 31.72 12.88 -42.15
CA SER A 291 31.02 12.96 -40.87
C SER A 291 31.61 14.05 -39.96
N SER A 292 30.73 14.86 -39.39
CA SER A 292 30.97 15.65 -38.17
C SER A 292 30.06 15.11 -37.05
N GLN A 293 30.66 14.62 -35.96
CA GLN A 293 30.00 14.43 -34.67
C GLN A 293 29.58 15.81 -34.14
N THR A 294 28.38 16.02 -33.62
CA THR A 294 27.95 16.00 -32.19
C THR A 294 26.64 16.82 -32.19
N THR A 295 25.54 16.59 -31.48
CA THR A 295 25.06 15.75 -30.36
C THR A 295 23.51 15.85 -30.41
N PRO A 296 22.71 14.83 -30.05
CA PRO A 296 21.32 15.06 -29.65
C PRO A 296 21.19 15.02 -28.12
N ALA A 297 20.45 16.01 -27.60
CA ALA A 297 20.03 16.09 -26.21
C ALA A 297 19.08 14.93 -25.88
N SER A 298 19.38 14.22 -24.78
CA SER A 298 18.55 13.16 -24.22
C SER A 298 17.93 13.65 -22.90
N ASP A 299 16.65 14.01 -22.94
CA ASP A 299 15.84 14.12 -21.72
C ASP A 299 15.28 12.72 -21.43
N GLY A 300 15.90 12.06 -20.45
CA GLY A 300 15.48 10.78 -19.89
C GLY A 300 15.55 10.84 -18.38
N THR A 301 14.46 11.28 -17.75
CA THR A 301 14.27 11.22 -16.30
C THR A 301 13.85 9.82 -15.89
N THR A 302 14.80 9.03 -15.39
CA THR A 302 14.53 7.90 -14.49
C THR A 302 15.61 7.82 -13.41
N PHE A 303 15.20 8.12 -12.18
CA PHE A 303 15.38 7.29 -10.98
C PHE A 303 16.79 6.81 -10.57
N SER A 304 17.11 7.13 -9.31
CA SER A 304 18.16 6.59 -8.43
C SER A 304 19.55 7.24 -8.44
N SER A 305 19.81 8.07 -7.42
CA SER A 305 21.06 8.06 -6.66
C SER A 305 20.89 8.93 -5.40
N PHE A 306 20.99 8.30 -4.24
CA PHE A 306 21.06 8.96 -2.94
C PHE A 306 22.38 9.74 -2.80
N PRO A 307 22.38 10.98 -2.30
CA PRO A 307 23.61 11.68 -1.95
C PRO A 307 24.11 11.26 -0.56
N SER A 308 25.35 10.79 -0.52
CA SER A 308 26.14 10.56 0.69
C SER A 308 26.77 11.87 1.18
N SER A 309 26.09 12.63 2.04
CA SER A 309 26.73 13.50 3.04
C SER A 309 25.65 14.13 3.94
N PHE A 310 25.63 13.79 5.22
CA PHE A 310 24.75 14.40 6.22
C PHE A 310 25.50 15.53 6.96
N PRO A 311 24.85 16.65 7.29
CA PRO A 311 25.42 17.67 8.17
C PRO A 311 25.41 17.19 9.63
N SER A 312 26.52 17.41 10.34
CA SER A 312 26.64 17.20 11.79
C SER A 312 25.63 18.07 12.54
N PHE A 313 24.79 17.44 13.34
CA PHE A 313 23.92 18.09 14.30
C PHE A 313 24.42 17.82 15.71
N ASP A 314 24.31 18.87 16.52
CA ASP A 314 24.82 19.03 17.86
C ASP A 314 24.27 18.02 18.88
N GLU A 315 25.06 17.80 19.91
CA GLU A 315 24.88 16.86 21.02
C GLU A 315 23.67 17.23 21.91
N ALA A 316 22.72 16.29 22.08
CA ALA A 316 21.66 16.34 23.10
C ALA A 316 21.39 14.93 23.67
N PRO A 317 21.03 14.80 24.96
CA PRO A 317 21.19 13.54 25.70
C PRO A 317 20.11 12.49 25.38
N ALA A 318 20.53 11.23 25.47
CA ALA A 318 19.79 10.03 25.06
C ALA A 318 18.41 9.85 25.73
N PRO A 319 17.37 9.44 24.97
CA PRO A 319 16.12 8.95 25.53
C PRO A 319 16.26 7.48 25.98
N GLN A 320 15.80 7.19 27.20
CA GLN A 320 15.71 5.83 27.73
C GLN A 320 14.67 4.98 26.99
N PRO A 321 14.84 3.64 26.94
CA PRO A 321 13.87 2.76 26.29
C PRO A 321 12.53 2.74 27.05
N PRO A 322 11.38 2.66 26.35
CA PRO A 322 10.08 2.54 27.00
C PRO A 322 10.00 1.20 27.74
N PRO A 323 9.31 1.14 28.90
CA PRO A 323 9.05 -0.13 29.56
C PRO A 323 8.17 -0.99 28.65
N VAL A 324 8.60 -2.22 28.44
CA VAL A 324 7.84 -3.27 27.77
C VAL A 324 6.55 -3.48 28.56
N ALA A 325 5.43 -3.04 28.01
CA ALA A 325 4.12 -3.34 28.57
C ALA A 325 3.88 -4.85 28.40
N THR A 326 4.17 -5.60 29.46
CA THR A 326 3.67 -6.96 29.59
C THR A 326 2.15 -6.87 29.57
N VAL A 327 1.53 -7.48 28.56
CA VAL A 327 0.11 -7.81 28.56
C VAL A 327 -0.10 -8.91 29.61
N GLY A 328 -0.02 -8.50 30.88
CA GLY A 328 -0.46 -9.27 32.01
C GLY A 328 -1.84 -8.75 32.35
N ILE A 329 -2.85 -9.57 32.14
CA ILE A 329 -4.17 -9.32 32.69
C ILE A 329 -3.98 -9.12 34.20
N ASP A 330 -4.19 -7.90 34.71
CA ASP A 330 -3.97 -7.56 36.11
C ASP A 330 -4.78 -8.54 36.97
N TYR A 331 -4.10 -9.43 37.68
CA TYR A 331 -4.73 -10.49 38.47
C TYR A 331 -5.71 -9.93 39.50
N GLU A 332 -5.43 -8.71 39.99
CA GLU A 332 -6.29 -7.94 40.87
C GLU A 332 -7.58 -7.50 40.17
N SER A 333 -7.49 -6.99 38.94
CA SER A 333 -8.66 -6.61 38.14
C SER A 333 -9.57 -7.80 37.85
N LEU A 334 -8.98 -8.97 37.58
CA LEU A 334 -9.71 -10.19 37.27
C LEU A 334 -10.35 -10.81 38.53
N THR A 335 -9.69 -10.67 39.68
CA THR A 335 -10.25 -11.07 40.98
C THR A 335 -11.42 -10.15 41.38
N LEU A 336 -11.30 -8.84 41.18
CA LEU A 336 -12.37 -7.88 41.41
C LEU A 336 -13.57 -8.11 40.48
N LEU A 337 -13.32 -8.46 39.21
CA LEU A 337 -14.37 -8.80 38.25
C LEU A 337 -15.17 -10.03 38.72
N ARG A 338 -14.48 -11.09 39.14
CA ARG A 338 -15.11 -12.31 39.67
C ARG A 338 -15.90 -12.06 40.96
N MET A 339 -15.40 -11.20 41.86
CA MET A 339 -16.17 -10.82 43.06
C MET A 339 -17.45 -10.06 42.71
N ARG A 340 -17.39 -9.14 41.74
CA ARG A 340 -18.56 -8.38 41.28
C ARG A 340 -19.60 -9.27 40.60
N GLU A 341 -19.16 -10.24 39.80
CA GLU A 341 -20.05 -11.24 39.17
C GLU A 341 -20.72 -12.14 40.23
N ALA A 342 -19.98 -12.58 41.24
CA ALA A 342 -20.52 -13.39 42.33
C ALA A 342 -21.54 -12.62 43.18
N GLU A 343 -21.29 -11.34 43.48
CA GLU A 343 -22.22 -10.49 44.23
C GLU A 343 -23.50 -10.22 43.42
N ARG A 344 -23.37 -9.98 42.11
CA ARG A 344 -24.51 -9.79 41.22
C ARG A 344 -25.38 -11.04 41.13
N ALA A 345 -24.79 -12.22 40.96
CA ALA A 345 -25.52 -13.48 40.93
C ALA A 345 -26.23 -13.77 42.26
N ARG A 346 -25.64 -13.38 43.39
CA ARG A 346 -26.28 -13.51 44.70
C ARG A 346 -27.51 -12.62 44.83
N LEU A 347 -27.40 -11.34 44.44
CA LEU A 347 -28.52 -10.40 44.46
C LEU A 347 -29.64 -10.82 43.52
N GLU A 348 -29.29 -11.31 42.33
CA GLU A 348 -30.27 -11.80 41.34
C GLU A 348 -31.03 -13.02 41.87
N LYS A 349 -30.34 -13.91 42.59
CA LYS A 349 -30.99 -15.06 43.24
C LYS A 349 -31.89 -14.64 44.39
N GLU A 350 -31.48 -13.66 45.20
CA GLU A 350 -32.28 -13.10 46.28
C GLU A 350 -33.55 -12.39 45.76
N ILE A 351 -33.44 -11.68 44.63
CA ILE A 351 -34.60 -11.08 43.95
C ILE A 351 -35.56 -12.16 43.45
N LEU A 352 -35.06 -13.20 42.76
CA LEU A 352 -35.90 -14.31 42.30
C LEU A 352 -36.60 -15.06 43.45
N GLU A 353 -35.93 -15.20 44.59
CA GLU A 353 -36.47 -15.87 45.77
C GLU A 353 -37.52 -14.99 46.49
N ALA A 354 -37.32 -13.66 46.52
CA ALA A 354 -38.31 -12.70 47.00
C ALA A 354 -39.54 -12.63 46.08
N GLU A 355 -39.35 -12.62 44.75
CA GLU A 355 -40.44 -12.65 43.78
C GLU A 355 -41.24 -13.96 43.85
N ALA A 356 -40.57 -15.09 44.09
CA ALA A 356 -41.23 -16.38 44.30
C ALA A 356 -42.01 -16.45 45.62
N ALA A 357 -41.57 -15.72 46.65
CA ALA A 357 -42.26 -15.62 47.94
C ALA A 357 -43.44 -14.64 47.94
N GLU A 358 -43.44 -13.62 47.08
CA GLU A 358 -44.58 -12.70 46.90
C GLU A 358 -45.63 -13.22 45.91
N GLY A 359 -45.27 -14.20 45.06
CA GLY A 359 -46.13 -14.75 44.00
C GLY A 359 -46.92 -16.02 44.35
N GLY A 360 -46.86 -16.52 45.58
CA GLY A 360 -47.60 -17.70 46.06
C GLY A 360 -48.39 -17.40 47.33
#